data_AF-A0AAW5YJU1-F1
#
_entry.id   AF-A0AAW5YJU1-F1
#
_cell.length_a   1.000
_cell.length_b   1.000
_cell.length_c   1.000
_cell.angle_alpha   90.00
_cell.angle_beta   90.00
_cell.angle_gamma   90.00
#
_symmetry.space_group_name_H-M   'P 1'
#
loop_
_entity.id
_entity.type
_entity.pdbx_description
1 polymer ?
#
loop_
_entity_poly.entity_id
_entity_poly.type
_entity_poly.pdbx_seq_one_letter_code
_entity_poly.pdbx_strand_id
1 'polypeptide(L)'
;MKTRLILDINKTQYAQLNAVVTGRQGDKETVTVNVFIVDSGVPYNLTGQDIYYEGLKPNNAYVRDKTGVKMINAIQGNFEYTFRPETFGVAGVGRRSYFSIEQGGTVRASTQDFGIVTLADAMTGHTMSGPYISELEQLIQEAQWLVNDINSRWTSINTQLTQLENKLNKMDVVKRSGDTLTGHLSMDVSSGDKVFRAQTGVSTYGAGISFKKSGINLFDWGSNSNILQWDSANKTLDVANGVVNTNIVTKIKDGRANLTLTADALVIDANIPPLVNRRGNTVTFRCYMQRKVGSAGNLMTTLPVDMRPVDTVFVNVLGHDGTVCRVTIGTDGNVFIGSGGKETEGKQIAETITYVVD
;
A
#
# COMPACT_ATOMS: atom_id res chain seq x y z
N MET A 1 64.66 -35.89 22.37
CA MET A 1 65.33 -36.01 21.05
C MET A 1 64.28 -36.55 20.08
N LYS A 2 63.95 -35.84 19.00
CA LYS A 2 62.95 -36.33 18.02
C LYS A 2 63.56 -37.49 17.23
N THR A 3 62.80 -38.55 17.00
CA THR A 3 63.25 -39.67 16.17
C THR A 3 63.44 -39.16 14.73
N ARG A 4 64.63 -39.41 14.17
CA ARG A 4 64.97 -39.02 12.80
C ARG A 4 64.65 -40.18 11.85
N LEU A 5 63.89 -39.89 10.80
CA LEU A 5 63.56 -40.83 9.72
C LEU A 5 64.16 -40.31 8.41
N ILE A 6 64.89 -41.17 7.69
CA ILE A 6 65.35 -40.90 6.32
C ILE A 6 64.65 -41.92 5.43
N LEU A 7 63.77 -41.45 4.56
CA LEU A 7 62.85 -42.28 3.79
C LEU A 7 63.05 -42.03 2.29
N ASP A 8 63.08 -43.10 1.51
CA ASP A 8 63.40 -43.10 0.08
C ASP A 8 62.14 -43.39 -0.73
N ILE A 9 61.84 -42.51 -1.68
CA ILE A 9 60.66 -42.61 -2.55
C ILE A 9 60.74 -43.80 -3.51
N ASN A 10 61.96 -44.21 -3.88
CA ASN A 10 62.21 -45.41 -4.69
C ASN A 10 62.13 -46.70 -3.88
N LYS A 11 62.09 -46.62 -2.54
CA LYS A 11 62.00 -47.76 -1.62
C LYS A 11 63.21 -48.70 -1.71
N THR A 12 64.34 -48.19 -2.20
CA THR A 12 65.56 -48.97 -2.45
C THR A 12 66.61 -48.79 -1.36
N GLN A 13 66.61 -47.63 -0.69
CA GLN A 13 67.56 -47.34 0.37
C GLN A 13 66.96 -47.59 1.76
N TYR A 14 67.65 -48.44 2.53
CA TYR A 14 67.29 -48.77 3.91
C TYR A 14 68.26 -48.19 4.94
N ALA A 15 69.09 -47.23 4.53
CA ALA A 15 70.03 -46.56 5.41
C ALA A 15 69.24 -45.87 6.53
N GLN A 16 69.25 -46.47 7.74
CA GLN A 16 68.56 -46.05 8.97
C GLN A 16 67.16 -46.65 9.25
N LEU A 17 66.79 -47.81 8.69
CA LEU A 17 65.50 -48.48 9.02
C LEU A 17 65.35 -49.01 10.46
N ASN A 18 66.38 -48.90 11.31
CA ASN A 18 66.30 -49.38 12.70
C ASN A 18 65.53 -48.42 13.63
N ALA A 19 65.07 -47.27 13.12
CA ALA A 19 64.28 -46.31 13.89
C ALA A 19 62.81 -46.76 13.99
N VAL A 20 62.42 -47.24 15.17
CA VAL A 20 61.02 -47.54 15.50
C VAL A 20 60.42 -46.32 16.21
N VAL A 21 59.29 -45.85 15.70
CA VAL A 21 58.51 -44.79 16.36
C VAL A 21 57.65 -45.46 17.43
N THR A 22 57.89 -45.11 18.70
CA THR A 22 57.15 -45.65 19.83
C THR A 22 56.28 -44.57 20.44
N GLY A 23 54.99 -44.86 20.58
CA GLY A 23 54.04 -44.06 21.34
C GLY A 23 53.30 -44.93 22.35
N ARG A 24 52.54 -44.31 23.25
CA ARG A 24 51.64 -44.99 24.19
C ARG A 24 50.19 -44.58 23.90
N GLN A 25 49.26 -45.51 24.14
CA GLN A 25 47.84 -45.18 24.15
C GLN A 25 47.57 -44.00 25.09
N GLY A 26 46.81 -43.02 24.60
CA GLY A 26 46.51 -41.80 25.34
C GLY A 26 47.56 -40.69 25.22
N ASP A 27 48.71 -40.93 24.59
CA ASP A 27 49.64 -39.85 24.23
C ASP A 27 48.94 -38.88 23.27
N LYS A 28 49.04 -37.58 23.55
CA LYS A 28 48.46 -36.51 22.73
C LYS A 28 49.54 -35.57 22.27
N GLU A 29 49.66 -35.40 20.96
CA GLU A 29 50.51 -34.39 20.30
C GLU A 29 52.00 -34.39 20.72
N THR A 30 52.48 -35.46 21.34
CA THR A 30 53.84 -35.55 21.89
C THR A 30 54.77 -36.42 21.04
N VAL A 31 54.23 -37.30 20.19
CA VAL A 31 55.02 -38.18 19.34
C VAL A 31 55.29 -37.49 18.01
N THR A 32 56.46 -36.86 17.90
CA THR A 32 56.90 -36.14 16.71
C THR A 32 58.19 -36.73 16.13
N VAL A 33 58.20 -36.95 14.82
CA VAL A 33 59.37 -37.39 14.05
C VAL A 33 59.91 -36.26 13.18
N ASN A 34 61.21 -36.27 12.93
CA ASN A 34 61.85 -35.41 11.94
C ASN A 34 62.19 -36.25 10.70
N VAL A 35 61.57 -35.93 9.57
CA VAL A 35 61.54 -36.78 8.36
C VAL A 35 62.28 -36.10 7.22
N PHE A 36 63.17 -36.86 6.58
CA PHE A 36 63.87 -36.47 5.36
C PHE A 36 63.47 -37.42 4.23
N ILE A 37 62.84 -36.88 3.18
CA ILE A 37 62.52 -37.62 1.97
C ILE A 37 63.66 -37.49 0.98
N VAL A 38 64.11 -38.63 0.46
CA VAL A 38 65.14 -38.72 -0.56
C VAL A 38 64.63 -39.50 -1.78
N ASP A 39 65.28 -39.27 -2.91
CA ASP A 39 65.16 -40.04 -4.14
C ASP A 39 66.53 -40.63 -4.43
N SER A 40 66.70 -41.92 -4.13
CA SER A 40 67.98 -42.64 -4.23
C SER A 40 69.15 -41.92 -3.53
N GLY A 41 68.86 -41.32 -2.37
CA GLY A 41 69.85 -40.66 -1.50
C GLY A 41 70.02 -39.16 -1.74
N VAL A 42 69.41 -38.61 -2.79
CA VAL A 42 69.36 -37.15 -3.04
C VAL A 42 68.12 -36.56 -2.38
N PRO A 43 68.18 -35.41 -1.68
CA PRO A 43 67.01 -34.76 -1.12
C PRO A 43 65.89 -34.56 -2.16
N TYR A 44 64.68 -35.00 -1.83
CA TYR A 44 63.52 -34.89 -2.71
C TYR A 44 62.76 -33.59 -2.43
N ASN A 45 62.51 -32.76 -3.46
CA ASN A 45 61.86 -31.47 -3.28
C ASN A 45 60.34 -31.63 -3.09
N LEU A 46 59.84 -31.14 -1.94
CA LEU A 46 58.45 -31.23 -1.50
C LEU A 46 57.62 -29.95 -1.76
N THR A 47 58.17 -28.98 -2.49
CA THR A 47 57.49 -27.70 -2.75
C THR A 47 56.16 -27.92 -3.49
N GLY A 48 55.06 -27.45 -2.89
CA GLY A 48 53.72 -27.55 -3.49
C GLY A 48 53.11 -28.95 -3.45
N GLN A 49 53.66 -29.87 -2.66
CA GLN A 49 53.14 -31.23 -2.48
C GLN A 49 52.41 -31.36 -1.15
N ASP A 50 51.31 -32.10 -1.14
CA ASP A 50 50.63 -32.55 0.07
C ASP A 50 51.29 -33.82 0.59
N ILE A 51 51.55 -33.86 1.90
CA ILE A 51 52.17 -35.01 2.56
C ILE A 51 51.15 -35.61 3.50
N TYR A 52 50.90 -36.91 3.35
CA TYR A 52 50.03 -37.65 4.24
C TYR A 52 50.84 -38.74 4.93
N TYR A 53 50.67 -38.86 6.23
CA TYR A 53 50.93 -40.10 6.93
C TYR A 53 49.81 -41.09 6.59
N GLU A 54 50.19 -42.32 6.25
CA GLU A 54 49.26 -43.42 6.05
C GLU A 54 49.70 -44.65 6.86
N GLY A 55 48.80 -45.15 7.70
CA GLY A 55 49.10 -46.24 8.62
C GLY A 55 47.97 -47.24 8.78
N LEU A 56 48.35 -48.50 9.02
CA LEU A 56 47.45 -49.56 9.49
C LEU A 56 47.83 -49.95 10.91
N LYS A 57 46.87 -49.80 11.81
CA LYS A 57 47.00 -50.18 13.23
C LYS A 57 47.07 -51.70 13.40
N PRO A 58 47.44 -52.20 14.60
CA PRO A 58 47.44 -53.64 14.89
C PRO A 58 46.12 -54.35 14.54
N ASN A 59 44.98 -53.66 14.67
CA ASN A 59 43.63 -54.14 14.36
C ASN A 59 43.14 -53.84 12.92
N ASN A 60 44.03 -53.46 11.99
CA ASN A 60 43.71 -53.03 10.61
C ASN A 60 42.96 -51.72 10.43
N ALA A 61 42.61 -50.97 11.48
CA ALA A 61 42.00 -49.66 11.27
C ALA A 61 43.02 -48.69 10.65
N TYR A 62 42.58 -48.01 9.59
CA TYR A 62 43.40 -47.12 8.76
C TYR A 62 43.46 -45.71 9.32
N VAL A 63 44.63 -45.09 9.26
CA VAL A 63 44.85 -43.69 9.63
C VAL A 63 45.48 -42.99 8.45
N ARG A 64 44.84 -41.93 7.96
CA ARG A 64 45.38 -41.01 6.94
C ARG A 64 45.30 -39.59 7.45
N ASP A 65 46.45 -38.95 7.57
CA ASP A 65 46.51 -37.61 8.14
C ASP A 65 47.55 -36.73 7.45
N LYS A 66 47.14 -35.52 7.10
CA LYS A 66 48.04 -34.45 6.65
C LYS A 66 48.21 -33.33 7.67
N THR A 67 47.32 -33.23 8.65
CA THR A 67 47.28 -32.09 9.57
C THR A 67 48.46 -32.07 10.54
N GLY A 68 49.07 -33.23 10.82
CA GLY A 68 50.27 -33.35 11.64
C GLY A 68 51.57 -32.91 10.95
N VAL A 69 51.56 -32.59 9.65
CA VAL A 69 52.76 -32.19 8.90
C VAL A 69 53.11 -30.73 9.16
N LYS A 70 54.34 -30.49 9.58
CA LYS A 70 54.95 -29.17 9.67
C LYS A 70 56.19 -29.13 8.77
N MET A 71 56.08 -28.43 7.65
CA MET A 71 57.20 -28.25 6.72
C MET A 71 58.35 -27.49 7.39
N ILE A 72 59.57 -28.02 7.28
CA ILE A 72 60.80 -27.39 7.81
C ILE A 72 61.66 -26.85 6.68
N ASN A 73 61.96 -27.67 5.68
CA ASN A 73 62.65 -27.25 4.46
C ASN A 73 62.21 -28.12 3.28
N ALA A 74 61.28 -27.60 2.46
CA ALA A 74 60.70 -28.33 1.34
C ALA A 74 61.74 -28.73 0.28
N ILE A 75 62.70 -27.85 -0.02
CA ILE A 75 63.74 -28.12 -1.03
C ILE A 75 64.66 -29.26 -0.60
N GLN A 76 64.88 -29.40 0.71
CA GLN A 76 65.69 -30.48 1.29
C GLN A 76 64.89 -31.73 1.68
N GLY A 77 63.62 -31.83 1.28
CA GLY A 77 62.76 -32.96 1.63
C GLY A 77 62.48 -33.10 3.12
N ASN A 78 62.59 -32.02 3.90
CA ASN A 78 62.58 -32.05 5.35
C ASN A 78 61.27 -31.51 5.95
N PHE A 79 60.61 -32.31 6.79
CA PHE A 79 59.44 -31.90 7.55
C PHE A 79 59.38 -32.61 8.90
N GLU A 80 58.65 -32.03 9.85
CA GLU A 80 58.25 -32.71 11.06
C GLU A 80 56.85 -33.28 10.90
N TYR A 81 56.62 -34.46 11.47
CA TYR A 81 55.28 -35.03 11.56
C TYR A 81 54.95 -35.36 12.99
N THR A 82 53.89 -34.75 13.51
CA THR A 82 53.30 -35.09 14.81
C THR A 82 52.16 -36.05 14.58
N PHE A 83 52.28 -37.25 15.13
CA PHE A 83 51.28 -38.28 14.96
C PHE A 83 49.98 -37.93 15.69
N ARG A 84 48.88 -38.20 15.02
CA ARG A 84 47.53 -38.15 15.58
C ARG A 84 47.35 -39.18 16.70
N PRO A 85 46.67 -38.85 17.81
CA PRO A 85 46.37 -39.81 18.90
C PRO A 85 45.71 -41.10 18.39
N GLU A 86 44.88 -41.01 17.35
CA GLU A 86 44.19 -42.11 16.70
C GLU A 86 45.16 -43.16 16.12
N THR A 87 46.41 -42.77 15.79
CA THR A 87 47.49 -43.67 15.35
C THR A 87 47.86 -44.68 16.43
N PHE A 88 47.93 -44.22 17.68
CA PHE A 88 48.33 -45.01 18.84
C PHE A 88 47.12 -45.52 19.62
N GLY A 89 45.92 -45.56 19.02
CA GLY A 89 44.69 -45.99 19.70
C GLY A 89 44.62 -47.49 20.01
N VAL A 90 45.52 -48.32 19.47
CA VAL A 90 45.54 -49.78 19.67
C VAL A 90 46.96 -50.24 19.99
N ALA A 91 47.15 -50.79 21.18
CA ALA A 91 48.43 -51.36 21.61
C ALA A 91 48.90 -52.50 20.69
N GLY A 92 50.21 -52.56 20.45
CA GLY A 92 50.86 -53.54 19.58
C GLY A 92 51.70 -52.92 18.47
N VAL A 93 52.22 -53.77 17.60
CA VAL A 93 53.03 -53.36 16.44
C VAL A 93 52.11 -52.95 15.28
N GLY A 94 52.32 -51.74 14.76
CA GLY A 94 51.64 -51.26 13.56
C GLY A 94 51.93 -52.18 12.37
N ARG A 95 50.93 -52.44 11.54
CA ARG A 95 51.05 -53.35 10.39
C ARG A 95 51.73 -52.70 9.19
N ARG A 96 51.54 -51.39 9.04
CA ARG A 96 52.11 -50.59 7.94
C ARG A 96 52.15 -49.13 8.35
N SER A 97 53.21 -48.43 7.98
CA SER A 97 53.35 -46.99 8.19
C SER A 97 54.30 -46.40 7.16
N TYR A 98 53.83 -45.44 6.37
CA TYR A 98 54.62 -44.74 5.37
C TYR A 98 54.09 -43.31 5.19
N PHE A 99 54.83 -42.49 4.45
CA PHE A 99 54.34 -41.21 3.97
C PHE A 99 54.00 -41.30 2.48
N SER A 100 52.84 -40.78 2.10
CA SER A 100 52.50 -40.51 0.70
C SER A 100 52.68 -39.04 0.39
N ILE A 101 53.20 -38.77 -0.79
CA ILE A 101 53.44 -37.45 -1.32
C ILE A 101 52.57 -37.29 -2.55
N GLU A 102 51.66 -36.34 -2.52
CA GLU A 102 50.64 -36.13 -3.54
C GLU A 102 50.70 -34.72 -4.11
N GLN A 103 50.37 -34.59 -5.39
CA GLN A 103 50.27 -33.30 -6.07
C GLN A 103 48.99 -33.24 -6.90
N GLY A 104 48.11 -32.31 -6.57
CA GLY A 104 46.88 -32.01 -7.34
C GLY A 104 46.00 -33.23 -7.61
N GLY A 105 45.98 -34.22 -6.71
CA GLY A 105 45.19 -35.45 -6.83
C GLY A 105 45.54 -36.35 -8.03
N THR A 106 46.59 -36.03 -8.79
CA THR A 106 46.94 -36.71 -10.05
C THR A 106 48.26 -37.46 -9.94
N VAL A 107 49.20 -36.93 -9.14
CA VAL A 107 50.50 -37.55 -8.88
C VAL A 107 50.51 -38.06 -7.46
N ARG A 108 50.91 -39.32 -7.28
CA ARG A 108 51.11 -39.95 -5.98
C ARG A 108 52.40 -40.76 -5.96
N ALA A 109 53.23 -40.49 -4.98
CA ALA A 109 54.40 -41.27 -4.66
C ALA A 109 54.37 -41.64 -3.17
N SER A 110 55.14 -42.65 -2.76
CA SER A 110 55.19 -43.10 -1.37
C SER A 110 56.59 -43.51 -0.96
N THR A 111 56.88 -43.40 0.32
CA THR A 111 58.11 -43.93 0.91
C THR A 111 58.04 -45.45 1.08
N GLN A 112 59.15 -46.03 1.51
CA GLN A 112 59.15 -47.36 2.15
C GLN A 112 58.44 -47.31 3.51
N ASP A 113 58.11 -48.50 4.02
CA ASP A 113 57.51 -48.66 5.35
C ASP A 113 58.53 -48.41 6.47
N PHE A 114 58.08 -47.84 7.59
CA PHE A 114 58.81 -47.73 8.85
C PHE A 114 58.02 -48.34 10.01
N GLY A 115 58.71 -48.71 11.10
CA GLY A 115 58.09 -49.38 12.24
C GLY A 115 57.40 -48.40 13.19
N ILE A 116 56.16 -48.72 13.59
CA ILE A 116 55.45 -48.05 14.68
C ILE A 116 55.08 -49.08 15.76
N VAL A 117 55.31 -48.73 17.03
CA VAL A 117 54.90 -49.54 18.18
C VAL A 117 54.06 -48.69 19.12
N THR A 118 52.91 -49.25 19.51
CA THR A 118 52.01 -48.63 20.49
C THR A 118 52.08 -49.41 21.79
N LEU A 119 52.45 -48.74 22.88
CA LEU A 119 52.40 -49.28 24.24
C LEU A 119 51.00 -49.11 24.84
N ALA A 120 50.56 -50.07 25.66
CA ALA A 120 49.29 -49.96 26.37
C ALA A 120 49.31 -48.84 27.41
N ASP A 121 48.15 -48.21 27.64
CA ASP A 121 47.95 -47.28 28.75
C ASP A 121 47.81 -48.04 30.09
N ALA A 122 47.83 -47.29 31.19
CA ALA A 122 47.68 -47.86 32.53
C ALA A 122 46.21 -48.11 32.92
N MET A 123 45.23 -47.63 32.15
CA MET A 123 43.85 -47.46 32.62
C MET A 123 42.83 -48.43 32.01
N THR A 124 43.09 -49.08 30.85
CA THR A 124 42.36 -50.30 30.36
C THR A 124 42.68 -50.67 28.90
N GLY A 125 43.54 -49.95 28.19
CA GLY A 125 43.87 -50.26 26.79
C GLY A 125 42.80 -49.88 25.76
N HIS A 126 41.81 -49.08 26.14
CA HIS A 126 40.73 -48.61 25.28
C HIS A 126 40.82 -47.09 25.10
N THR A 127 41.48 -46.67 24.03
CA THR A 127 41.41 -45.29 23.53
C THR A 127 40.99 -45.29 22.06
N MET A 128 40.46 -44.15 21.61
CA MET A 128 39.86 -43.85 20.30
C MET A 128 40.34 -44.75 19.15
N SER A 129 39.63 -45.87 18.94
CA SER A 129 39.98 -46.87 17.92
C SER A 129 38.87 -46.96 16.87
N GLY A 130 39.05 -46.18 15.81
CA GLY A 130 38.34 -46.29 14.54
C GLY A 130 39.26 -45.89 13.39
N PRO A 131 38.84 -46.03 12.13
CA PRO A 131 39.53 -45.38 11.01
C PRO A 131 39.53 -43.86 11.21
N TYR A 132 40.61 -43.19 10.80
CA TYR A 132 40.72 -41.72 10.84
C TYR A 132 41.22 -41.21 9.50
N ILE A 133 40.52 -40.25 8.92
CA ILE A 133 40.94 -39.56 7.69
C ILE A 133 40.73 -38.07 7.90
N SER A 134 41.83 -37.32 8.00
CA SER A 134 41.80 -35.89 8.35
C SER A 134 40.89 -35.04 7.44
N GLU A 135 40.85 -35.33 6.14
CA GLU A 135 40.00 -34.60 5.19
C GLU A 135 38.51 -34.88 5.38
N LEU A 136 38.13 -36.10 5.80
CA LEU A 136 36.75 -36.42 6.12
C LEU A 136 36.30 -35.69 7.39
N GLU A 137 37.17 -35.59 8.40
CA GLU A 137 36.87 -34.84 9.63
C GLU A 137 36.68 -33.35 9.34
N GLN A 138 37.51 -32.77 8.46
CA GLN A 138 37.33 -31.39 8.02
C GLN A 138 35.99 -31.23 7.29
N LEU A 139 35.64 -32.14 6.37
CA LEU A 139 34.38 -32.09 5.64
C LEU A 139 33.16 -32.20 6.59
N ILE A 140 33.24 -33.05 7.62
CA ILE A 140 32.19 -33.18 8.64
C ILE A 140 32.00 -31.86 9.39
N GLN A 141 33.09 -31.19 9.78
CA GLN A 141 33.02 -29.90 10.47
C GLN A 141 32.43 -28.81 9.58
N GLU A 142 32.84 -28.74 8.30
CA GLU A 142 32.29 -27.80 7.33
C GLU A 142 30.78 -28.04 7.10
N ALA A 143 30.35 -29.29 7.00
CA ALA A 143 28.94 -29.65 6.88
C ALA A 143 28.14 -29.25 8.13
N GLN A 144 28.67 -29.48 9.33
CA GLN A 144 28.03 -29.05 10.59
C GLN A 144 27.90 -27.53 10.67
N TRP A 145 28.94 -26.78 10.28
CA TRP A 145 28.90 -25.33 10.23
C TRP A 145 27.82 -24.84 9.26
N LEU A 146 27.74 -25.44 8.07
CA LEU A 146 26.73 -25.10 7.07
C LEU A 146 25.31 -25.35 7.59
N VAL A 147 25.06 -26.48 8.25
CA VAL A 147 23.75 -26.78 8.86
C VAL A 147 23.39 -25.73 9.92
N ASN A 148 24.34 -25.34 10.77
CA ASN A 148 24.12 -24.33 11.80
C ASN A 148 23.83 -22.94 11.20
N ASP A 149 24.56 -22.54 10.15
CA ASP A 149 24.32 -21.27 9.44
C ASP A 149 22.93 -21.25 8.79
N ILE A 150 22.54 -22.34 8.11
CA ILE A 150 21.20 -22.46 7.51
C ILE A 150 20.10 -22.34 8.57
N ASN A 151 20.23 -23.06 9.70
CA ASN A 151 19.25 -23.01 10.78
C ASN A 151 19.13 -21.61 11.40
N SER A 152 20.25 -20.90 11.55
CA SER A 152 20.27 -19.51 12.03
C SER A 152 19.54 -18.57 11.07
N ARG A 153 19.84 -18.65 9.77
CA ARG A 153 19.17 -17.85 8.74
C ARG A 153 17.68 -18.14 8.65
N TRP A 154 17.30 -19.42 8.69
CA TRP A 154 15.90 -19.85 8.71
C TRP A 154 15.12 -19.24 9.88
N THR A 155 15.71 -19.27 11.08
CA THR A 155 15.11 -18.67 12.29
C THR A 155 14.92 -17.17 12.14
N SER A 156 15.91 -16.46 11.57
CA SER A 156 15.81 -15.03 11.30
C SER A 156 14.72 -14.70 10.29
N ILE A 157 14.65 -15.43 9.18
CA ILE A 157 13.64 -15.26 8.13
C ILE A 157 12.23 -15.48 8.70
N ASN A 158 12.01 -16.56 9.45
CA ASN A 158 10.71 -16.83 10.06
C ASN A 158 10.28 -15.72 11.03
N THR A 159 11.21 -15.21 11.83
CA THR A 159 10.94 -14.09 12.74
C THR A 159 10.49 -12.84 11.97
N GLN A 160 11.18 -12.51 10.87
CA GLN A 160 10.82 -11.38 10.01
C GLN A 160 9.46 -11.58 9.33
N LEU A 161 9.16 -12.81 8.88
CA LEU A 161 7.88 -13.13 8.26
C LEU A 161 6.71 -12.97 9.24
N THR A 162 6.85 -13.49 10.46
CA THR A 162 5.85 -13.30 11.52
C THR A 162 5.64 -11.82 11.84
N GLN A 163 6.72 -11.01 11.85
CA GLN A 163 6.60 -9.56 12.07
C GLN A 163 5.87 -8.87 10.92
N LEU A 164 6.12 -9.27 9.67
CA LEU A 164 5.44 -8.73 8.50
C LEU A 164 3.95 -9.08 8.50
N GLU A 165 3.61 -10.33 8.81
CA GLU A 165 2.23 -10.80 8.92
C GLU A 165 1.47 -10.00 9.99
N ASN A 166 2.07 -9.82 11.16
CA ASN A 166 1.50 -9.00 12.23
C ASN A 166 1.29 -7.54 11.83
N LYS A 167 2.20 -6.96 11.04
CA LYS A 167 2.04 -5.59 10.51
C LYS A 167 0.89 -5.54 9.52
N LEU A 168 0.80 -6.49 8.60
CA LEU A 168 -0.26 -6.56 7.60
C LEU A 168 -1.64 -6.71 8.23
N ASN A 169 -1.78 -7.58 9.24
CA ASN A 169 -3.03 -7.78 9.96
C ASN A 169 -3.48 -6.57 10.80
N LYS A 170 -2.56 -5.64 11.09
CA LYS A 170 -2.84 -4.39 11.82
C LYS A 170 -2.96 -3.18 10.90
N MET A 171 -2.79 -3.34 9.59
CA MET A 171 -2.96 -2.23 8.66
C MET A 171 -4.44 -1.81 8.64
N ASP A 172 -4.69 -0.57 9.02
CA ASP A 172 -6.03 0.03 9.00
C ASP A 172 -6.27 0.66 7.62
N VAL A 173 -6.63 -0.18 6.65
CA VAL A 173 -6.82 0.20 5.25
C VAL A 173 -8.16 -0.34 4.73
N VAL A 174 -8.85 0.46 3.91
CA VAL A 174 -10.12 0.05 3.27
C VAL A 174 -9.82 -0.70 1.96
N LYS A 175 -10.49 -1.85 1.75
CA LYS A 175 -10.33 -2.66 0.55
C LYS A 175 -11.03 -2.06 -0.66
N ARG A 176 -10.47 -2.28 -1.86
CA ARG A 176 -11.11 -1.90 -3.13
C ARG A 176 -12.43 -2.62 -3.40
N SER A 177 -12.60 -3.83 -2.86
CA SER A 177 -13.85 -4.59 -2.92
C SER A 177 -14.93 -4.06 -1.96
N GLY A 178 -14.61 -3.04 -1.16
CA GLY A 178 -15.43 -2.54 -0.07
C GLY A 178 -14.94 -3.03 1.29
N ASP A 179 -15.02 -2.14 2.28
CA ASP A 179 -14.83 -2.39 3.70
C ASP A 179 -15.59 -1.31 4.50
N THR A 180 -15.65 -1.44 5.82
CA THR A 180 -16.28 -0.44 6.70
C THR A 180 -15.26 0.53 7.27
N LEU A 181 -15.44 1.84 7.04
CA LEU A 181 -14.70 2.88 7.75
C LEU A 181 -15.34 3.12 9.12
N THR A 182 -14.62 2.80 10.20
CA THR A 182 -15.03 3.18 11.56
C THR A 182 -14.45 4.55 11.91
N GLY A 183 -15.28 5.50 12.33
CA GLY A 183 -14.87 6.88 12.66
C GLY A 183 -15.37 7.93 11.67
N HIS A 184 -14.80 9.13 11.73
CA HIS A 184 -15.14 10.23 10.81
C HIS A 184 -14.19 10.27 9.61
N LEU A 185 -14.74 10.58 8.43
CA LEU A 185 -13.95 10.89 7.26
C LEU A 185 -13.72 12.40 7.16
N SER A 186 -12.47 12.84 7.38
CA SER A 186 -12.04 14.22 7.19
C SER A 186 -11.26 14.36 5.89
N MET A 187 -11.61 15.36 5.07
CA MET A 187 -10.90 15.68 3.84
C MET A 187 -10.20 17.02 3.94
N ASP A 188 -8.89 17.05 3.65
CA ASP A 188 -8.15 18.31 3.58
C ASP A 188 -8.46 19.04 2.27
N VAL A 189 -9.17 20.17 2.39
CA VAL A 189 -9.52 21.07 1.29
C VAL A 189 -8.61 22.31 1.22
N SER A 190 -7.51 22.34 1.98
CA SER A 190 -6.54 23.45 2.00
C SER A 190 -5.95 23.76 0.62
N SER A 191 -5.71 22.71 -0.17
CA SER A 191 -5.13 22.76 -1.51
C SER A 191 -6.15 22.44 -2.60
N GLY A 192 -7.37 22.94 -2.44
CA GLY A 192 -8.46 22.80 -3.41
C GLY A 192 -9.52 21.76 -3.03
N ASP A 193 -10.61 21.80 -3.80
CA ASP A 193 -11.82 21.03 -3.55
C ASP A 193 -11.57 19.51 -3.57
N LYS A 194 -12.35 18.77 -2.78
CA LYS A 194 -12.36 17.30 -2.78
C LYS A 194 -13.72 16.80 -3.22
N VAL A 195 -13.76 15.72 -3.98
CA VAL A 195 -14.97 15.31 -4.68
C VAL A 195 -15.22 13.82 -4.52
N PHE A 196 -16.50 13.48 -4.34
CA PHE A 196 -17.04 12.16 -4.66
C PHE A 196 -17.84 12.30 -5.95
N ARG A 197 -17.37 11.73 -7.05
CA ARG A 197 -18.00 11.92 -8.36
C ARG A 197 -17.92 10.67 -9.22
N ALA A 198 -18.86 10.56 -10.15
CA ALA A 198 -18.78 9.57 -11.21
C ALA A 198 -17.64 9.92 -12.18
N GLN A 199 -16.88 8.90 -12.58
CA GLN A 199 -15.96 8.98 -13.72
C GLN A 199 -16.60 8.22 -14.88
N THR A 200 -16.88 8.91 -15.97
CA THR A 200 -17.55 8.37 -17.17
C THR A 200 -16.57 8.04 -18.30
N GLY A 201 -15.32 8.48 -18.18
CA GLY A 201 -14.23 8.19 -19.12
C GLY A 201 -12.88 8.68 -18.59
N VAL A 202 -11.85 8.67 -19.44
CA VAL A 202 -10.54 9.23 -19.08
C VAL A 202 -10.71 10.75 -18.94
N SER A 203 -10.47 11.27 -17.73
CA SER A 203 -10.66 12.69 -17.40
C SER A 203 -12.06 13.24 -17.69
N THR A 204 -13.06 12.36 -17.80
CA THR A 204 -14.47 12.71 -18.03
C THR A 204 -15.27 12.31 -16.81
N TYR A 205 -16.08 13.25 -16.31
CA TYR A 205 -16.76 13.10 -15.03
C TYR A 205 -18.25 13.39 -15.19
N GLY A 206 -19.07 12.64 -14.48
CA GLY A 206 -20.51 12.89 -14.36
C GLY A 206 -20.81 13.72 -13.11
N ALA A 207 -21.97 13.50 -12.52
CA ALA A 207 -22.38 14.18 -11.30
C ALA A 207 -21.67 13.68 -10.03
N GLY A 208 -21.68 14.52 -9.00
CA GLY A 208 -21.12 14.20 -7.70
C GLY A 208 -21.28 15.30 -6.66
N ILE A 209 -20.59 15.12 -5.54
CA ILE A 209 -20.52 16.04 -4.42
C ILE A 209 -19.10 16.59 -4.33
N SER A 210 -18.98 17.89 -4.17
CA SER A 210 -17.74 18.61 -3.96
C SER A 210 -17.74 19.27 -2.58
N PHE A 211 -16.68 19.01 -1.82
CA PHE A 211 -16.37 19.65 -0.55
C PHE A 211 -15.37 20.76 -0.81
N LYS A 212 -15.75 21.99 -0.44
CA LYS A 212 -14.98 23.21 -0.64
C LYS A 212 -14.66 23.82 0.71
N LYS A 213 -13.63 24.67 0.77
CA LYS A 213 -13.37 25.49 1.97
C LYS A 213 -14.58 26.37 2.33
N SER A 214 -15.30 26.85 1.31
CA SER A 214 -16.48 27.71 1.43
C SER A 214 -17.80 26.95 1.43
N GLY A 215 -17.84 25.62 1.61
CA GLY A 215 -19.09 24.88 1.76
C GLY A 215 -19.16 23.59 0.94
N ILE A 216 -20.34 23.28 0.41
CA ILE A 216 -20.64 22.02 -0.29
C ILE A 216 -21.41 22.29 -1.58
N ASN A 217 -21.15 21.48 -2.60
CA ASN A 217 -21.77 21.62 -3.91
C ASN A 217 -22.14 20.25 -4.49
N LEU A 218 -23.39 20.06 -4.89
CA LEU A 218 -23.83 18.98 -5.77
C LEU A 218 -23.74 19.49 -7.20
N PHE A 219 -22.85 18.90 -7.99
CA PHE A 219 -22.46 19.44 -9.29
C PHE A 219 -22.45 18.34 -10.35
N ASP A 220 -22.84 18.71 -11.56
CA ASP A 220 -22.65 17.89 -12.75
C ASP A 220 -21.55 18.47 -13.62
N TRP A 221 -20.40 17.79 -13.64
CA TRP A 221 -19.25 18.18 -14.46
C TRP A 221 -19.44 17.92 -15.95
N GLY A 222 -20.34 17.01 -16.33
CA GLY A 222 -20.63 16.73 -17.73
C GLY A 222 -21.40 17.86 -18.41
N SER A 223 -22.29 18.49 -17.67
CA SER A 223 -23.12 19.63 -18.14
C SER A 223 -22.67 20.99 -17.57
N ASN A 224 -21.59 21.02 -16.77
CA ASN A 224 -21.10 22.20 -16.07
C ASN A 224 -22.20 22.96 -15.30
N SER A 225 -23.06 22.20 -14.61
CA SER A 225 -24.29 22.73 -14.00
C SER A 225 -24.30 22.51 -12.48
N ASN A 226 -24.79 23.52 -11.75
CA ASN A 226 -24.89 23.48 -10.29
C ASN A 226 -26.30 23.06 -9.87
N ILE A 227 -26.40 21.92 -9.19
CA ILE A 227 -27.69 21.37 -8.75
C ILE A 227 -28.07 21.96 -7.40
N LEU A 228 -27.10 22.03 -6.47
CA LEU A 228 -27.28 22.63 -5.15
C LEU A 228 -25.93 23.09 -4.60
N GLN A 229 -25.84 24.31 -4.10
CA GLN A 229 -24.65 24.86 -3.46
C GLN A 229 -24.98 25.56 -2.16
N TRP A 230 -24.26 25.18 -1.11
CA TRP A 230 -24.18 25.96 0.12
C TRP A 230 -22.88 26.78 0.12
N ASP A 231 -23.02 28.10 0.23
CA ASP A 231 -21.91 29.02 0.46
C ASP A 231 -21.88 29.43 1.92
N SER A 232 -20.85 28.97 2.63
CA SER A 232 -20.67 29.23 4.06
C SER A 232 -20.20 30.65 4.37
N ALA A 233 -19.63 31.38 3.41
CA ALA A 233 -19.24 32.77 3.58
C ALA A 233 -20.47 33.68 3.51
N ASN A 234 -21.32 33.47 2.50
CA ASN A 234 -22.52 34.28 2.26
C ASN A 234 -23.76 33.74 3.00
N LYS A 235 -23.70 32.54 3.57
CA LYS A 235 -24.82 31.81 4.21
C LYS A 235 -26.01 31.62 3.26
N THR A 236 -25.73 31.34 1.99
CA THR A 236 -26.74 31.14 0.95
C THR A 236 -26.82 29.68 0.53
N LEU A 237 -28.04 29.23 0.25
CA LEU A 237 -28.31 27.96 -0.41
C LEU A 237 -28.86 28.26 -1.81
N ASP A 238 -28.05 28.03 -2.82
CA ASP A 238 -28.43 28.17 -4.22
C ASP A 238 -28.86 26.80 -4.75
N VAL A 239 -29.96 26.75 -5.48
CA VAL A 239 -30.49 25.50 -6.06
C VAL A 239 -30.75 25.69 -7.53
N ALA A 240 -30.41 24.68 -8.34
CA ALA A 240 -30.62 24.67 -9.79
C ALA A 240 -29.97 25.84 -10.54
N ASN A 241 -28.85 26.38 -10.03
CA ASN A 241 -28.13 27.47 -10.70
C ASN A 241 -27.46 26.98 -11.99
N GLY A 242 -27.94 27.45 -13.14
CA GLY A 242 -27.53 26.97 -14.46
C GLY A 242 -28.31 25.76 -14.95
N VAL A 243 -29.33 25.29 -14.21
CA VAL A 243 -30.24 24.22 -14.64
C VAL A 243 -31.52 24.83 -15.20
N VAL A 244 -31.75 24.66 -16.51
CA VAL A 244 -32.84 25.34 -17.24
C VAL A 244 -34.23 24.73 -17.06
N ASN A 245 -34.32 23.44 -16.73
CA ASN A 245 -35.59 22.71 -16.58
C ASN A 245 -35.77 22.24 -15.14
N THR A 246 -36.19 23.14 -14.26
CA THR A 246 -36.41 22.84 -12.84
C THR A 246 -37.87 23.06 -12.43
N ASN A 247 -38.39 22.16 -11.57
CA ASN A 247 -39.70 22.32 -10.93
C ASN A 247 -39.61 23.04 -9.57
N ILE A 248 -38.48 23.72 -9.30
CA ILE A 248 -38.29 24.50 -8.09
C ILE A 248 -38.95 25.87 -8.29
N VAL A 249 -39.88 26.22 -7.39
CA VAL A 249 -40.51 27.54 -7.37
C VAL A 249 -39.45 28.60 -7.11
N THR A 250 -39.11 29.39 -8.13
CA THR A 250 -38.17 30.50 -7.99
C THR A 250 -38.93 31.77 -7.61
N LYS A 251 -38.34 32.58 -6.73
CA LYS A 251 -38.88 33.92 -6.40
C LYS A 251 -38.51 34.97 -7.45
N ILE A 252 -37.97 34.57 -8.61
CA ILE A 252 -37.44 35.48 -9.62
C ILE A 252 -38.53 36.44 -10.12
N LYS A 253 -39.77 35.95 -10.24
CA LYS A 253 -40.93 36.74 -10.67
C LYS A 253 -41.76 37.32 -9.50
N ASP A 254 -41.38 37.08 -8.24
CA ASP A 254 -42.11 37.62 -7.10
C ASP A 254 -41.93 39.13 -7.02
N GLY A 255 -43.03 39.86 -6.80
CA GLY A 255 -42.95 41.31 -6.77
C GLY A 255 -44.26 41.98 -6.42
N ARG A 256 -44.22 43.31 -6.43
CA ARG A 256 -45.37 44.19 -6.33
C ARG A 256 -45.30 45.21 -7.46
N ALA A 257 -46.41 45.45 -8.14
CA ALA A 257 -46.53 46.56 -9.07
C ALA A 257 -47.74 47.42 -8.69
N ASN A 258 -47.52 48.73 -8.62
CA ASN A 258 -48.60 49.69 -8.56
C ASN A 258 -49.21 49.80 -9.96
N LEU A 259 -50.53 49.87 -10.06
CA LEU A 259 -51.22 49.92 -11.34
C LEU A 259 -51.53 51.35 -11.73
N THR A 260 -51.21 51.69 -12.99
CA THR A 260 -51.59 52.97 -13.57
C THR A 260 -52.99 52.87 -14.15
N LEU A 261 -53.90 53.72 -13.67
CA LEU A 261 -55.28 53.75 -14.16
C LEU A 261 -55.39 54.49 -15.49
N THR A 262 -56.33 54.08 -16.33
CA THR A 262 -56.70 54.78 -17.57
C THR A 262 -57.45 56.08 -17.27
N ALA A 263 -57.66 56.91 -18.29
CA ALA A 263 -58.45 58.13 -18.16
C ALA A 263 -59.89 57.87 -17.69
N ASP A 264 -60.45 56.70 -18.01
CA ASP A 264 -61.81 56.28 -17.65
C ASP A 264 -61.96 55.78 -16.21
N ALA A 265 -60.86 55.67 -15.47
CA ALA A 265 -60.83 55.10 -14.13
C ALA A 265 -60.38 56.12 -13.07
N LEU A 266 -60.90 55.95 -11.85
CA LEU A 266 -60.58 56.78 -10.69
C LEU A 266 -60.20 55.90 -9.49
N VAL A 267 -59.14 56.30 -8.77
CA VAL A 267 -58.81 55.73 -7.45
C VAL A 267 -59.74 56.34 -6.42
N ILE A 268 -60.42 55.51 -5.62
CA ILE A 268 -61.37 56.01 -4.60
C ILE A 268 -60.66 56.39 -3.31
N ASP A 269 -59.65 55.62 -2.89
CA ASP A 269 -58.80 55.95 -1.75
C ASP A 269 -57.34 55.98 -2.18
N ALA A 270 -56.74 57.17 -2.16
CA ALA A 270 -55.34 57.36 -2.53
C ALA A 270 -54.36 56.60 -1.62
N ASN A 271 -54.78 56.23 -0.40
CA ASN A 271 -53.99 55.41 0.51
C ASN A 271 -54.06 53.91 0.18
N ILE A 272 -55.01 53.49 -0.66
CA ILE A 272 -55.21 52.11 -1.12
C ILE A 272 -55.26 52.08 -2.65
N PRO A 273 -54.17 52.48 -3.33
CA PRO A 273 -54.15 52.47 -4.79
C PRO A 273 -54.22 51.03 -5.31
N PRO A 274 -54.83 50.81 -6.50
CA PRO A 274 -54.82 49.50 -7.14
C PRO A 274 -53.40 48.98 -7.38
N LEU A 275 -53.19 47.71 -7.03
CA LEU A 275 -51.88 47.06 -7.15
C LEU A 275 -52.04 45.56 -7.38
N VAL A 276 -50.96 44.94 -7.82
CA VAL A 276 -50.81 43.48 -7.89
C VAL A 276 -49.61 43.04 -7.08
N ASN A 277 -49.76 41.93 -6.37
CA ASN A 277 -48.65 41.21 -5.75
C ASN A 277 -48.54 39.82 -6.37
N ARG A 278 -47.39 39.49 -6.93
CA ARG A 278 -47.07 38.13 -7.38
C ARG A 278 -46.32 37.37 -6.29
N ARG A 279 -46.76 36.14 -6.01
CA ARG A 279 -46.09 35.17 -5.12
C ARG A 279 -46.16 33.79 -5.77
N GLY A 280 -45.03 33.31 -6.27
CA GLY A 280 -44.94 32.07 -7.06
C GLY A 280 -45.79 32.14 -8.32
N ASN A 281 -46.65 31.14 -8.50
CA ASN A 281 -47.55 31.02 -9.66
C ASN A 281 -48.90 31.70 -9.42
N THR A 282 -48.98 32.60 -8.44
CA THR A 282 -50.21 33.26 -8.04
C THR A 282 -50.01 34.77 -8.02
N VAL A 283 -50.96 35.50 -8.60
CA VAL A 283 -51.05 36.95 -8.45
C VAL A 283 -52.34 37.30 -7.73
N THR A 284 -52.22 38.22 -6.77
CA THR A 284 -53.36 38.84 -6.11
C THR A 284 -53.48 40.27 -6.59
N PHE A 285 -54.52 40.54 -7.38
CA PHE A 285 -54.99 41.88 -7.75
C PHE A 285 -55.83 42.44 -6.63
N ARG A 286 -55.48 43.65 -6.17
CA ARG A 286 -56.27 44.42 -5.20
C ARG A 286 -56.65 45.73 -5.86
N CYS A 287 -57.91 46.10 -5.75
CA CYS A 287 -58.36 47.41 -6.18
C CYS A 287 -59.31 48.07 -5.18
N TYR A 288 -59.27 49.40 -5.17
CA TYR A 288 -60.37 50.23 -4.70
C TYR A 288 -60.54 51.40 -5.67
N MET A 289 -61.41 51.20 -6.67
CA MET A 289 -61.48 52.04 -7.86
C MET A 289 -62.90 52.13 -8.41
N GLN A 290 -63.11 53.12 -9.28
CA GLN A 290 -64.40 53.41 -9.89
C GLN A 290 -64.23 53.63 -11.38
N ARG A 291 -65.21 53.18 -12.17
CA ARG A 291 -65.38 53.59 -13.57
C ARG A 291 -66.04 54.96 -13.58
N LYS A 292 -65.38 55.98 -14.14
CA LYS A 292 -65.89 57.36 -14.12
C LYS A 292 -67.23 57.47 -14.85
N VAL A 293 -68.07 58.39 -14.39
CA VAL A 293 -69.28 58.78 -15.12
C VAL A 293 -68.89 59.45 -16.43
N GLY A 294 -69.47 59.02 -17.55
CA GLY A 294 -69.11 59.50 -18.90
C GLY A 294 -67.85 58.86 -19.49
N SER A 295 -67.42 57.70 -18.98
CA SER A 295 -66.27 56.97 -19.51
C SER A 295 -66.46 56.52 -20.97
N ALA A 296 -65.44 56.66 -21.80
CA ALA A 296 -65.48 56.23 -23.20
C ALA A 296 -65.35 54.70 -23.36
N GLY A 297 -64.76 54.03 -22.36
CA GLY A 297 -64.63 52.58 -22.30
C GLY A 297 -64.79 52.02 -20.88
N ASN A 298 -64.57 50.72 -20.76
CA ASN A 298 -64.60 49.98 -19.50
C ASN A 298 -63.23 49.42 -19.09
N LEU A 299 -62.16 49.72 -19.85
CA LEU A 299 -60.79 49.36 -19.54
C LEU A 299 -60.27 50.29 -18.44
N MET A 300 -59.83 49.71 -17.34
CA MET A 300 -59.46 50.45 -16.16
C MET A 300 -57.95 50.53 -15.92
N THR A 301 -57.23 49.45 -16.21
CA THR A 301 -55.77 49.35 -16.09
C THR A 301 -55.26 48.13 -16.84
N THR A 302 -53.94 48.01 -17.00
CA THR A 302 -53.28 46.88 -17.62
C THR A 302 -52.20 46.34 -16.68
N LEU A 303 -52.19 45.02 -16.49
CA LEU A 303 -51.25 44.31 -15.64
C LEU A 303 -49.86 44.19 -16.31
N PRO A 304 -48.76 44.23 -15.52
CA PRO A 304 -47.42 43.90 -16.02
C PRO A 304 -47.38 42.51 -16.66
N VAL A 305 -46.51 42.32 -17.65
CA VAL A 305 -46.43 41.08 -18.45
C VAL A 305 -46.28 39.83 -17.59
N ASP A 306 -45.42 39.86 -16.57
CA ASP A 306 -45.17 38.72 -15.66
C ASP A 306 -46.28 38.49 -14.62
N MET A 307 -47.35 39.30 -14.65
CA MET A 307 -48.46 39.23 -13.70
C MET A 307 -49.82 39.02 -14.38
N ARG A 308 -49.84 38.66 -15.67
CA ARG A 308 -51.08 38.41 -16.42
C ARG A 308 -51.58 36.98 -16.19
N PRO A 309 -52.90 36.75 -16.07
CA PRO A 309 -53.44 35.43 -15.83
C PRO A 309 -53.26 34.51 -17.03
N VAL A 310 -53.16 33.20 -16.77
CA VAL A 310 -53.13 32.15 -17.82
C VAL A 310 -54.46 32.03 -18.58
N ASP A 311 -55.57 32.26 -17.87
CA ASP A 311 -56.93 32.25 -18.39
C ASP A 311 -57.66 33.54 -17.98
N THR A 312 -58.62 34.00 -18.79
CA THR A 312 -59.43 35.17 -18.40
C THR A 312 -60.17 34.90 -17.10
N VAL A 313 -59.92 35.73 -16.09
CA VAL A 313 -60.56 35.63 -14.77
C VAL A 313 -61.64 36.67 -14.65
N PHE A 314 -62.83 36.27 -14.20
CA PHE A 314 -63.89 37.21 -13.91
C PHE A 314 -64.60 36.88 -12.60
N VAL A 315 -65.03 37.92 -11.90
CA VAL A 315 -65.81 37.81 -10.66
C VAL A 315 -66.96 38.81 -10.73
N ASN A 316 -68.16 38.35 -10.37
CA ASN A 316 -69.28 39.27 -10.14
C ASN A 316 -69.18 39.79 -8.72
N VAL A 317 -69.18 41.10 -8.57
CA VAL A 317 -68.88 41.81 -7.32
C VAL A 317 -69.96 42.84 -7.05
N LEU A 318 -70.20 43.15 -5.79
CA LEU A 318 -71.14 44.21 -5.42
C LEU A 318 -70.41 45.54 -5.34
N GLY A 319 -70.88 46.52 -6.10
CA GLY A 319 -70.47 47.90 -5.88
C GLY A 319 -70.95 48.39 -4.52
N HIS A 320 -70.32 49.45 -3.99
CA HIS A 320 -70.71 50.03 -2.70
C HIS A 320 -72.19 50.45 -2.62
N ASP A 321 -72.83 50.69 -3.76
CA ASP A 321 -74.25 51.05 -3.86
C ASP A 321 -75.18 49.83 -4.06
N GLY A 322 -74.66 48.61 -3.92
CA GLY A 322 -75.40 47.36 -4.09
C GLY A 322 -75.58 46.90 -5.55
N THR A 323 -75.05 47.64 -6.53
CA THR A 323 -75.13 47.24 -7.95
C THR A 323 -74.16 46.09 -8.25
N VAL A 324 -74.65 45.02 -8.88
CA VAL A 324 -73.77 43.94 -9.36
C VAL A 324 -72.92 44.43 -10.54
N CYS A 325 -71.61 44.44 -10.37
CA CYS A 325 -70.62 44.72 -11.39
C CYS A 325 -69.82 43.45 -11.72
N ARG A 326 -69.14 43.41 -12.86
CA ARG A 326 -68.19 42.34 -13.19
C ARG A 326 -66.80 42.91 -13.36
N VAL A 327 -65.85 42.40 -12.57
CA VAL A 327 -64.43 42.64 -12.81
C VAL A 327 -63.92 41.52 -13.70
N THR A 328 -63.32 41.86 -14.84
CA THR A 328 -62.71 40.90 -15.77
C THR A 328 -61.24 41.24 -15.94
N ILE A 329 -60.37 40.24 -15.82
CA ILE A 329 -58.93 40.33 -16.05
C ILE A 329 -58.63 39.42 -17.24
N GLY A 330 -58.31 40.02 -18.38
CA GLY A 330 -57.96 39.29 -19.60
C GLY A 330 -56.53 38.71 -19.53
N THR A 331 -56.27 37.69 -20.36
CA THR A 331 -54.92 37.12 -20.55
C THR A 331 -53.91 38.12 -21.13
N ASP A 332 -54.40 39.17 -21.79
CA ASP A 332 -53.63 40.34 -22.24
C ASP A 332 -53.24 41.30 -21.09
N GLY A 333 -53.71 41.03 -19.87
CA GLY A 333 -53.52 41.83 -18.68
C GLY A 333 -54.51 42.98 -18.53
N ASN A 334 -55.46 43.16 -19.46
CA ASN A 334 -56.42 44.24 -19.37
C ASN A 334 -57.47 43.97 -18.29
N VAL A 335 -57.71 44.96 -17.43
CA VAL A 335 -58.67 44.88 -16.34
C VAL A 335 -59.88 45.75 -16.69
N PHE A 336 -61.04 45.13 -16.76
CA PHE A 336 -62.30 45.77 -17.10
C PHE A 336 -63.28 45.79 -15.93
N ILE A 337 -64.02 46.90 -15.78
CA ILE A 337 -65.22 46.95 -14.93
C ILE A 337 -66.44 47.07 -15.84
N GLY A 338 -67.05 45.92 -16.12
CA GLY A 338 -68.16 45.77 -17.06
C GLY A 338 -69.47 45.41 -16.39
N SER A 339 -70.54 45.47 -17.18
CA SER A 339 -71.87 45.13 -16.72
C SER A 339 -72.08 43.62 -16.64
N GLY A 340 -72.62 43.15 -15.52
CA GLY A 340 -73.32 41.86 -15.46
C GLY A 340 -74.76 41.95 -15.99
N GLY A 341 -75.06 42.96 -16.83
CA GLY A 341 -76.41 43.30 -17.31
C GLY A 341 -76.99 44.68 -16.88
N LYS A 342 -76.21 45.58 -16.25
CA LYS A 342 -76.60 46.98 -15.89
C LYS A 342 -75.43 47.99 -16.02
N GLU A 343 -75.70 49.28 -16.20
CA GLU A 343 -74.70 50.35 -16.29
C GLU A 343 -73.74 50.39 -15.08
N THR A 344 -72.43 50.39 -15.33
CA THR A 344 -71.37 50.34 -14.30
C THR A 344 -70.61 51.65 -14.11
N GLU A 345 -71.01 52.71 -14.80
CA GLU A 345 -70.46 54.04 -14.60
C GLU A 345 -70.81 54.59 -13.22
N GLY A 346 -69.85 55.27 -12.59
CA GLY A 346 -69.96 55.78 -11.24
C GLY A 346 -69.92 54.70 -10.14
N LYS A 347 -69.81 53.41 -10.48
CA LYS A 347 -69.81 52.33 -9.49
C LYS A 347 -68.41 52.12 -8.91
N GLN A 348 -68.32 52.12 -7.59
CA GLN A 348 -67.08 51.92 -6.83
C GLN A 348 -66.96 50.45 -6.44
N ILE A 349 -65.79 49.87 -6.68
CA ILE A 349 -65.49 48.45 -6.42
C ILE A 349 -64.22 48.36 -5.58
N ALA A 350 -64.30 47.61 -4.48
CA ALA A 350 -63.20 47.31 -3.58
C ALA A 350 -63.03 45.78 -3.48
N GLU A 351 -62.06 45.21 -4.20
CA GLU A 351 -61.98 43.77 -4.39
C GLU A 351 -60.55 43.24 -4.33
N THR A 352 -60.44 41.97 -3.96
CA THR A 352 -59.18 41.22 -3.97
C THR A 352 -59.38 39.93 -4.74
N ILE A 353 -58.80 39.85 -5.93
CA ILE A 353 -58.94 38.73 -6.87
C ILE A 353 -57.59 38.03 -6.99
N THR A 354 -57.59 36.72 -6.77
CA THR A 354 -56.39 35.89 -6.88
C THR A 354 -56.51 34.94 -8.06
N TYR A 355 -55.47 34.86 -8.89
CA TYR A 355 -55.44 34.03 -10.09
C TYR A 355 -54.05 33.43 -10.35
N VAL A 356 -54.04 32.40 -11.19
CA VAL A 356 -52.82 31.67 -11.58
C VAL A 356 -52.14 32.37 -12.75
N VAL A 357 -50.81 32.35 -12.73
CA VAL A 357 -49.90 32.94 -13.70
C VAL A 357 -48.75 31.97 -13.99
N ASP A 358 -48.14 32.07 -15.18
CA ASP A 358 -47.01 31.22 -15.60
C ASP A 358 -45.68 31.53 -14.90
#